data_AF-A0A961BRD9-F1
#
_entry.id   AF-A0A961BRD9-F1
#
_cell.length_a   1.000
_cell.length_b   1.000
_cell.length_c   1.000
_cell.angle_alpha   90.00
_cell.angle_beta   90.00
_cell.angle_gamma   90.00
#
_symmetry.space_group_name_H-M   'P 1'
#
loop_
_entity.id
_entity.type
_entity.pdbx_description
1 polymer ?
#
loop_
_entity_poly.entity_id
_entity_poly.type
_entity_poly.pdbx_seq_one_letter_code
_entity_poly.pdbx_strand_id
1 'polypeptide(L)'
;MSLSFGACQPEWTDQQVADTETQLQALAEAGTWFFKAAGDAGPSDCSQHPVCDAANAGPAMGYPAASPWVTAVGGTQLLGSTSAHPDGEATVWNEHELVPNNPNGCAAGAGGLSIFPTPAYQADLPGELLLSARGLPDISALAGLPGYLNLSSGGEWFGNGGTSLAAPLYAGAFASIRSMLAAQGLNPPLVLNDALYATAADPARYAAAFDDVDVGNNRIYPSVDCCDAGTGYDLASGLGEVRIDVLAGLLVEAAQPTQPTTPSTVAPAAVVTPTFTG
;
A
#
# COMPACT_ATOMS: atom_id res chain seq x y z
N MET A 1 -8.94 -5.84 9.84
CA MET A 1 -9.44 -7.10 9.25
C MET A 1 -8.51 -7.49 8.13
N SER A 2 -8.03 -8.73 8.09
CA SER A 2 -7.21 -9.26 7.00
C SER A 2 -8.05 -10.13 6.08
N LEU A 3 -7.91 -9.93 4.78
CA LEU A 3 -8.58 -10.69 3.73
C LEU A 3 -7.50 -11.28 2.81
N SER A 4 -7.38 -12.60 2.75
CA SER A 4 -6.45 -13.30 1.85
C SER A 4 -7.20 -14.27 0.92
N PHE A 5 -8.37 -13.81 0.46
CA PHE A 5 -9.20 -14.47 -0.55
C PHE A 5 -9.68 -13.40 -1.52
N GLY A 6 -10.01 -13.77 -2.74
CA GLY A 6 -10.60 -12.88 -3.72
C GLY A 6 -10.99 -13.67 -4.96
N ALA A 7 -11.78 -13.03 -5.81
CA ALA A 7 -12.04 -13.51 -7.16
C ALA A 7 -11.70 -12.38 -8.15
N CYS A 8 -11.57 -12.75 -9.41
CA CYS A 8 -11.45 -11.77 -10.48
C CYS A 8 -12.67 -10.83 -10.43
N GLN A 9 -12.47 -9.51 -10.57
CA GLN A 9 -13.56 -8.54 -10.47
C GLN A 9 -14.74 -8.86 -11.43
N PRO A 10 -14.52 -9.24 -12.70
CA PRO A 10 -15.57 -9.74 -13.60
C PRO A 10 -16.43 -10.91 -13.09
N GLU A 11 -15.99 -11.66 -12.09
CA GLU A 11 -16.81 -12.73 -11.48
C GLU A 11 -17.90 -12.17 -10.53
N TRP A 12 -17.82 -10.88 -10.19
CA TRP A 12 -18.80 -10.18 -9.38
C TRP A 12 -19.78 -9.43 -10.27
N THR A 13 -21.08 -9.56 -9.97
CA THR A 13 -22.10 -8.71 -10.59
C THR A 13 -22.02 -7.29 -10.06
N ASP A 14 -22.45 -6.31 -10.85
CA ASP A 14 -22.52 -4.90 -10.44
C ASP A 14 -23.27 -4.71 -9.13
N GLN A 15 -24.34 -5.49 -8.90
CA GLN A 15 -25.11 -5.44 -7.66
C GLN A 15 -24.28 -5.94 -6.46
N GLN A 16 -23.55 -7.05 -6.61
CA GLN A 16 -22.69 -7.55 -5.53
C GLN A 16 -21.56 -6.58 -5.21
N VAL A 17 -20.97 -5.94 -6.23
CA VAL A 17 -19.98 -4.88 -6.03
C VAL A 17 -20.60 -3.72 -5.27
N ALA A 18 -21.75 -3.19 -5.71
CA ALA A 18 -22.43 -2.06 -5.06
C ALA A 18 -22.80 -2.35 -3.59
N ASP A 19 -23.34 -3.54 -3.32
CA ASP A 19 -23.71 -3.95 -1.95
C ASP A 19 -22.49 -4.12 -1.05
N THR A 20 -21.39 -4.62 -1.61
CA THR A 20 -20.14 -4.81 -0.87
C THR A 20 -19.45 -3.48 -0.61
N GLU A 21 -19.41 -2.56 -1.59
CA GLU A 21 -18.88 -1.21 -1.41
C GLU A 21 -19.65 -0.44 -0.33
N THR A 22 -20.97 -0.55 -0.32
CA THR A 22 -21.81 0.07 0.73
C THR A 22 -21.42 -0.43 2.13
N GLN A 23 -21.14 -1.73 2.27
CA GLN A 23 -20.73 -2.33 3.54
C GLN A 23 -19.29 -1.96 3.92
N LEU A 24 -18.36 -2.00 2.95
CA LEU A 24 -16.97 -1.63 3.16
C LEU A 24 -16.84 -0.16 3.58
N GLN A 25 -17.56 0.74 2.91
CA GLN A 25 -17.66 2.15 3.29
C GLN A 25 -18.16 2.31 4.73
N ALA A 26 -19.33 1.74 5.04
CA ALA A 26 -19.92 1.88 6.38
C ALA A 26 -18.99 1.35 7.48
N LEU A 27 -18.29 0.24 7.24
CA LEU A 27 -17.35 -0.33 8.19
C LEU A 27 -16.06 0.49 8.31
N ALA A 28 -15.53 1.01 7.18
CA ALA A 28 -14.36 1.88 7.17
C ALA A 28 -14.63 3.21 7.90
N GLU A 29 -15.78 3.83 7.65
CA GLU A 29 -16.22 5.04 8.34
C GLU A 29 -16.50 4.78 9.83
N ALA A 30 -16.89 3.56 10.21
CA ALA A 30 -16.96 3.12 11.60
C ALA A 30 -15.59 2.78 12.22
N GLY A 31 -14.50 2.96 11.46
CA GLY A 31 -13.12 2.79 11.90
C GLY A 31 -12.58 1.37 11.75
N THR A 32 -13.13 0.54 10.85
CA THR A 32 -12.53 -0.77 10.50
C THR A 32 -11.48 -0.57 9.41
N TRP A 33 -10.25 -1.00 9.66
CA TRP A 33 -9.21 -1.03 8.62
C TRP A 33 -9.19 -2.40 7.95
N PHE A 34 -9.30 -2.43 6.63
CA PHE A 34 -9.25 -3.64 5.82
C PHE A 34 -7.90 -3.73 5.12
N PHE A 35 -7.22 -4.87 5.28
CA PHE A 35 -6.01 -5.21 4.55
C PHE A 35 -6.33 -6.40 3.66
N LYS A 36 -6.13 -6.24 2.36
CA LYS A 36 -6.41 -7.29 1.38
C LYS A 36 -5.19 -7.50 0.51
N ALA A 37 -4.77 -8.75 0.39
CA ALA A 37 -3.76 -9.18 -0.56
C ALA A 37 -4.13 -8.67 -1.97
N ALA A 38 -3.26 -7.89 -2.59
CA ALA A 38 -3.52 -7.30 -3.90
C ALA A 38 -3.63 -8.37 -4.99
N GLY A 39 -2.92 -9.49 -4.82
CA GLY A 39 -2.86 -10.58 -5.79
C GLY A 39 -1.44 -11.08 -6.04
N ASP A 40 -1.34 -12.25 -6.70
CA ASP A 40 -0.06 -12.96 -6.90
C ASP A 40 0.23 -13.22 -8.41
N ALA A 41 -0.50 -12.53 -9.29
CA ALA A 41 -0.42 -12.66 -10.74
C ALA A 41 -0.16 -11.31 -11.46
N GLY A 42 0.63 -10.42 -10.84
CA GLY A 42 1.02 -9.15 -11.44
C GLY A 42 -0.20 -8.26 -11.78
N PRO A 43 -0.14 -7.43 -12.84
CA PRO A 43 -1.27 -6.60 -13.25
C PRO A 43 -2.45 -7.38 -13.84
N SER A 44 -2.31 -8.71 -13.95
CA SER A 44 -3.33 -9.62 -14.44
C SER A 44 -3.80 -10.55 -13.35
N ASP A 45 -4.20 -10.00 -12.20
CA ASP A 45 -4.65 -10.79 -11.04
C ASP A 45 -5.80 -11.76 -11.40
N CYS A 46 -6.65 -11.35 -12.34
CA CYS A 46 -7.69 -12.19 -12.93
C CYS A 46 -7.21 -13.45 -13.69
N SER A 47 -5.92 -13.55 -14.02
CA SER A 47 -5.33 -14.74 -14.62
C SER A 47 -5.20 -15.91 -13.64
N GLN A 48 -5.40 -15.65 -12.34
CA GLN A 48 -5.40 -16.59 -11.22
C GLN A 48 -4.09 -17.38 -11.05
N HIS A 49 -3.36 -17.04 -9.99
CA HIS A 49 -2.23 -17.81 -9.47
C HIS A 49 -2.67 -19.21 -8.97
N PRO A 50 -1.84 -20.28 -9.09
CA PRO A 50 -0.48 -20.28 -9.63
C PRO A 50 -0.41 -20.45 -11.14
N VAL A 51 -1.46 -20.93 -11.81
CA VAL A 51 -1.35 -21.41 -13.20
C VAL A 51 -1.23 -20.27 -14.21
N CYS A 52 -1.90 -19.14 -13.97
CA CYS A 52 -1.91 -17.95 -14.82
C CYS A 52 -2.17 -18.24 -16.30
N ASP A 53 -3.46 -18.28 -16.68
CA ASP A 53 -3.88 -18.42 -18.07
C ASP A 53 -3.71 -17.11 -18.85
N ALA A 54 -2.90 -17.14 -19.91
CA ALA A 54 -2.68 -16.00 -20.81
C ALA A 54 -3.96 -15.56 -21.54
N ALA A 55 -4.98 -16.41 -21.65
CA ALA A 55 -6.30 -16.03 -22.17
C ALA A 55 -7.02 -15.01 -21.27
N ASN A 56 -6.66 -14.94 -19.99
CA ASN A 56 -7.18 -14.00 -19.00
C ASN A 56 -6.19 -12.85 -18.71
N ALA A 57 -5.16 -12.68 -19.54
CA ALA A 57 -4.23 -11.56 -19.44
C ALA A 57 -4.97 -10.23 -19.67
N GLY A 58 -4.75 -9.27 -18.79
CA GLY A 58 -5.35 -7.94 -18.88
C GLY A 58 -5.16 -7.14 -17.59
N PRO A 59 -5.33 -5.81 -17.62
CA PRO A 59 -5.24 -4.96 -16.44
C PRO A 59 -6.51 -5.13 -15.60
N ALA A 60 -6.58 -6.20 -14.82
CA ALA A 60 -7.76 -6.55 -14.05
C ALA A 60 -7.36 -7.01 -12.65
N MET A 61 -7.66 -6.16 -11.68
CA MET A 61 -7.35 -6.37 -10.27
C MET A 61 -8.44 -7.19 -9.57
N GLY A 62 -8.04 -8.03 -8.62
CA GLY A 62 -8.97 -8.79 -7.80
C GLY A 62 -9.85 -7.91 -6.91
N TYR A 63 -11.08 -8.37 -6.66
CA TYR A 63 -12.01 -7.75 -5.72
C TYR A 63 -12.09 -8.59 -4.43
N PRO A 64 -12.09 -7.99 -3.21
CA PRO A 64 -12.27 -6.56 -2.89
C PRO A 64 -10.98 -5.72 -2.78
N ALA A 65 -9.82 -6.18 -3.25
CA ALA A 65 -8.60 -5.38 -3.20
C ALA A 65 -8.78 -4.05 -3.96
N ALA A 66 -9.47 -4.14 -5.11
CA ALA A 66 -9.81 -3.00 -5.96
C ALA A 66 -10.66 -1.91 -5.28
N SER A 67 -11.32 -2.18 -4.15
CA SER A 67 -12.19 -1.21 -3.46
C SER A 67 -11.38 -0.03 -2.93
N PRO A 68 -11.87 1.23 -3.06
CA PRO A 68 -11.22 2.39 -2.45
C PRO A 68 -11.26 2.40 -0.92
N TRP A 69 -12.07 1.54 -0.28
CA TRP A 69 -12.19 1.44 1.19
C TRP A 69 -11.28 0.39 1.82
N VAL A 70 -10.54 -0.33 0.98
CA VAL A 70 -9.64 -1.41 1.38
C VAL A 70 -8.20 -0.97 1.11
N THR A 71 -7.31 -1.21 2.07
CA THR A 71 -5.86 -1.08 1.84
C THR A 71 -5.37 -2.32 1.10
N ALA A 72 -5.08 -2.16 -0.18
CA ALA A 72 -4.52 -3.21 -1.02
C ALA A 72 -3.03 -3.39 -0.68
N VAL A 73 -2.63 -4.62 -0.36
CA VAL A 73 -1.28 -4.96 0.05
C VAL A 73 -0.57 -5.73 -1.06
N GLY A 74 0.39 -5.08 -1.70
CA GLY A 74 1.25 -5.64 -2.72
C GLY A 74 2.39 -6.50 -2.16
N GLY A 75 3.34 -6.83 -3.02
CA GLY A 75 4.42 -7.76 -2.71
C GLY A 75 5.79 -7.24 -3.09
N THR A 76 6.73 -7.34 -2.16
CA THR A 76 8.15 -7.11 -2.39
C THR A 76 8.95 -8.40 -2.22
N GLN A 77 10.22 -8.37 -2.63
CA GLN A 77 11.19 -9.42 -2.38
C GLN A 77 12.53 -8.81 -2.00
N LEU A 78 13.33 -9.58 -1.26
CA LEU A 78 14.70 -9.23 -0.89
C LEU A 78 15.64 -10.18 -1.63
N LEU A 79 16.19 -9.71 -2.74
CA LEU A 79 17.22 -10.44 -3.48
C LEU A 79 18.58 -10.16 -2.82
N GLY A 80 19.45 -11.18 -2.77
CA GLY A 80 20.85 -10.96 -2.39
C GLY A 80 21.55 -10.02 -3.38
N SER A 81 22.69 -9.44 -2.99
CA SER A 81 23.52 -8.56 -3.83
C SER A 81 23.61 -9.02 -5.29
N THR A 82 23.18 -8.20 -6.23
CA THR A 82 23.52 -8.36 -7.65
C THR A 82 23.97 -7.02 -8.23
N SER A 83 24.60 -7.01 -9.41
CA SER A 83 24.94 -5.76 -10.10
C SER A 83 23.71 -4.92 -10.51
N ALA A 84 22.51 -5.48 -10.47
CA ALA A 84 21.23 -4.78 -10.68
C ALA A 84 20.51 -4.43 -9.36
N HIS A 85 20.97 -4.95 -8.23
CA HIS A 85 20.34 -4.84 -6.91
C HIS A 85 21.43 -4.63 -5.84
N PRO A 86 21.70 -3.38 -5.42
CA PRO A 86 22.59 -3.10 -4.31
C PRO A 86 22.12 -3.83 -3.03
N ASP A 87 23.05 -4.21 -2.18
CA ASP A 87 22.80 -5.06 -1.00
C ASP A 87 21.57 -4.64 -0.16
N GLY A 88 20.60 -5.56 -0.01
CA GLY A 88 19.66 -5.57 1.11
C GLY A 88 18.42 -4.68 1.01
N GLU A 89 18.17 -4.05 -0.15
CA GLU A 89 16.96 -3.25 -0.38
C GLU A 89 15.83 -4.10 -1.01
N ALA A 90 14.58 -3.77 -0.67
CA ALA A 90 13.40 -4.42 -1.21
C ALA A 90 13.19 -4.03 -2.68
N THR A 91 12.88 -5.01 -3.52
CA THR A 91 12.44 -4.79 -4.91
C THR A 91 11.01 -5.27 -5.07
N VAL A 92 10.34 -4.89 -6.16
CA VAL A 92 9.06 -5.49 -6.53
C VAL A 92 9.17 -7.01 -6.57
N TRP A 93 8.18 -7.71 -6.01
CA TRP A 93 8.12 -9.17 -6.09
C TRP A 93 7.75 -9.60 -7.51
N ASN A 94 8.70 -10.25 -8.19
CA ASN A 94 8.47 -10.89 -9.48
C ASN A 94 9.43 -12.07 -9.65
N GLU A 95 9.03 -13.22 -9.13
CA GLU A 95 9.75 -14.48 -9.32
C GLU A 95 9.38 -15.14 -10.66
N HIS A 96 8.33 -14.68 -11.33
CA HIS A 96 7.99 -15.14 -12.68
C HIS A 96 9.15 -14.89 -13.66
N GLU A 97 9.82 -13.75 -13.56
CA GLU A 97 11.03 -13.45 -14.36
C GLU A 97 12.25 -14.30 -13.98
N LEU A 98 12.31 -14.81 -12.73
CA LEU A 98 13.43 -15.61 -12.23
C LEU A 98 13.37 -17.07 -12.66
N VAL A 99 12.23 -17.54 -13.17
CA VAL A 99 12.05 -18.92 -13.68
C VAL A 99 11.66 -18.88 -15.17
N PRO A 100 12.65 -18.72 -16.08
CA PRO A 100 12.38 -18.65 -17.51
C PRO A 100 11.64 -19.90 -18.01
N ASN A 101 10.57 -19.70 -18.78
CA ASN A 101 9.73 -20.75 -19.36
C ASN A 101 8.92 -21.54 -18.32
N ASN A 102 8.27 -20.87 -17.37
CA ASN A 102 7.21 -21.46 -16.57
C ASN A 102 5.83 -21.23 -17.23
N PRO A 103 5.40 -22.08 -18.18
CA PRO A 103 4.17 -21.86 -18.95
C PRO A 103 2.88 -21.97 -18.12
N ASN A 104 2.97 -22.39 -16.85
CA ASN A 104 1.84 -22.69 -15.98
C ASN A 104 2.09 -22.15 -14.55
N GLY A 105 2.85 -21.06 -14.42
CA GLY A 105 3.31 -20.55 -13.13
C GLY A 105 3.60 -19.06 -13.16
N CYS A 106 2.76 -18.26 -12.50
CA CYS A 106 3.06 -16.87 -12.15
C CYS A 106 3.39 -16.78 -10.67
N ALA A 107 4.23 -15.81 -10.32
CA ALA A 107 4.56 -15.46 -8.94
C ALA A 107 5.05 -14.01 -8.96
N ALA A 108 4.12 -13.06 -8.91
CA ALA A 108 4.44 -11.65 -8.93
C ALA A 108 3.38 -10.85 -8.15
N GLY A 109 3.79 -9.85 -7.39
CA GLY A 109 2.87 -9.02 -6.61
C GLY A 109 1.92 -8.27 -7.54
N ALA A 110 0.61 -8.35 -7.30
CA ALA A 110 -0.35 -7.66 -8.14
C ALA A 110 -0.39 -6.15 -7.85
N GLY A 111 -0.65 -5.39 -8.91
CA GLY A 111 -0.76 -3.94 -8.89
C GLY A 111 -1.20 -3.42 -10.26
N GLY A 112 -1.68 -2.19 -10.34
CA GLY A 112 -2.28 -1.64 -11.56
C GLY A 112 -3.52 -0.81 -11.27
N LEU A 113 -4.31 -0.57 -12.31
CA LEU A 113 -5.51 0.25 -12.22
C LEU A 113 -6.74 -0.61 -11.95
N SER A 114 -7.56 -0.15 -11.02
CA SER A 114 -8.84 -0.76 -10.69
C SER A 114 -9.98 -0.18 -11.55
N ILE A 115 -11.18 -0.76 -11.46
CA ILE A 115 -12.37 -0.25 -12.13
C ILE A 115 -13.00 0.98 -11.44
N PHE A 116 -12.56 1.29 -10.23
CA PHE A 116 -13.09 2.41 -9.46
C PHE A 116 -12.41 3.71 -9.86
N PRO A 117 -13.12 4.85 -9.81
CA PRO A 117 -12.51 6.15 -10.06
C PRO A 117 -11.41 6.45 -9.04
N THR A 118 -10.48 7.33 -9.41
CA THR A 118 -9.46 7.82 -8.48
C THR A 118 -10.11 8.36 -7.19
N PRO A 119 -9.84 7.76 -6.02
CA PRO A 119 -10.36 8.25 -4.75
C PRO A 119 -9.66 9.55 -4.35
N ALA A 120 -10.31 10.35 -3.49
CA ALA A 120 -9.80 11.65 -3.08
C ALA A 120 -8.38 11.60 -2.48
N TYR A 121 -8.05 10.55 -1.74
CA TYR A 121 -6.73 10.37 -1.14
C TYR A 121 -5.62 10.09 -2.17
N GLN A 122 -5.95 9.68 -3.40
CA GLN A 122 -5.01 9.51 -4.51
C GLN A 122 -5.02 10.70 -5.49
N ALA A 123 -5.79 11.75 -5.22
CA ALA A 123 -6.01 12.85 -6.18
C ALA A 123 -4.74 13.66 -6.52
N ASP A 124 -3.77 13.71 -5.60
CA ASP A 124 -2.50 14.43 -5.78
C ASP A 124 -1.43 13.58 -6.48
N LEU A 125 -1.71 12.31 -6.78
CA LEU A 125 -0.82 11.47 -7.56
C LEU A 125 -0.84 11.87 -9.06
N PRO A 126 0.22 11.56 -9.83
CA PRO A 126 0.27 11.89 -11.24
C PRO A 126 -0.93 11.33 -12.02
N GLY A 127 -1.70 12.20 -12.67
CA GLY A 127 -2.93 11.81 -13.37
C GLY A 127 -2.68 10.89 -14.56
N GLU A 128 -1.52 11.01 -15.21
CA GLU A 128 -1.03 10.14 -16.28
C GLU A 128 -0.71 8.72 -15.80
N LEU A 129 -0.36 8.56 -14.51
CA LEU A 129 -0.14 7.25 -13.90
C LEU A 129 -1.49 6.57 -13.61
N LEU A 130 -2.45 7.34 -13.06
CA LEU A 130 -3.72 6.78 -12.60
C LEU A 130 -4.79 6.64 -13.68
N LEU A 131 -4.70 7.40 -14.76
CA LEU A 131 -5.70 7.40 -15.85
C LEU A 131 -7.15 7.53 -15.35
N SER A 132 -7.37 8.36 -14.31
CA SER A 132 -8.65 8.56 -13.62
C SER A 132 -9.22 7.33 -12.89
N ALA A 133 -8.41 6.29 -12.66
CA ALA A 133 -8.77 5.10 -11.89
C ALA A 133 -8.04 5.06 -10.54
N ARG A 134 -8.54 4.25 -9.61
CA ARG A 134 -7.85 3.90 -8.36
C ARG A 134 -6.61 3.07 -8.70
N GLY A 135 -5.44 3.51 -8.26
CA GLY A 135 -4.19 2.74 -8.37
C GLY A 135 -4.06 1.73 -7.24
N LEU A 136 -3.49 0.56 -7.52
CA LEU A 136 -3.09 -0.48 -6.58
C LEU A 136 -1.62 -0.88 -6.81
N PRO A 137 -0.95 -1.47 -5.80
CA PRO A 137 -1.40 -1.60 -4.41
C PRO A 137 -1.31 -0.25 -3.67
N ASP A 138 -1.81 -0.16 -2.44
CA ASP A 138 -1.62 1.05 -1.61
C ASP A 138 -0.26 1.02 -0.92
N ILE A 139 0.12 -0.13 -0.38
CA ILE A 139 1.40 -0.40 0.31
C ILE A 139 1.85 -1.81 -0.05
N SER A 140 3.13 -2.12 0.14
CA SER A 140 3.67 -3.46 -0.11
C SER A 140 4.45 -3.99 1.09
N ALA A 141 4.63 -5.30 1.16
CA ALA A 141 5.53 -5.94 2.11
C ALA A 141 6.08 -7.23 1.51
N LEU A 142 7.05 -7.84 2.19
CA LEU A 142 7.65 -9.10 1.75
C LEU A 142 6.58 -10.11 1.33
N ALA A 143 6.72 -10.65 0.13
CA ALA A 143 5.84 -11.65 -0.45
C ALA A 143 6.64 -12.69 -1.24
N GLY A 144 7.75 -12.29 -1.86
CA GLY A 144 8.68 -13.20 -2.51
C GLY A 144 9.84 -13.64 -1.61
N LEU A 145 10.91 -14.12 -2.25
CA LEU A 145 12.17 -14.50 -1.59
C LEU A 145 12.64 -13.45 -0.55
N PRO A 146 13.15 -13.87 0.61
CA PRO A 146 13.33 -15.27 1.05
C PRO A 146 12.03 -15.97 1.48
N GLY A 147 10.91 -15.27 1.49
CA GLY A 147 9.61 -15.76 1.92
C GLY A 147 9.46 -15.86 3.44
N TYR A 148 8.38 -16.47 3.86
CA TYR A 148 8.02 -16.69 5.26
C TYR A 148 8.13 -18.15 5.65
N LEU A 149 8.54 -18.40 6.89
CA LEU A 149 8.47 -19.72 7.50
C LEU A 149 7.02 -20.01 7.95
N ASN A 150 6.42 -21.04 7.37
CA ASN A 150 5.05 -21.48 7.62
C ASN A 150 5.03 -22.85 8.26
N LEU A 151 4.01 -23.11 9.09
CA LEU A 151 3.77 -24.41 9.72
C LEU A 151 2.51 -25.03 9.11
N SER A 152 2.64 -26.21 8.52
CA SER A 152 1.52 -26.95 7.96
C SER A 152 0.60 -27.48 9.07
N SER A 153 -0.65 -27.83 8.73
CA SER A 153 -1.56 -28.49 9.68
C SER A 153 -1.04 -29.84 10.18
N GLY A 154 -0.11 -30.47 9.45
CA GLY A 154 0.60 -31.68 9.86
C GLY A 154 1.81 -31.44 10.78
N GLY A 155 2.15 -30.18 11.07
CA GLY A 155 3.28 -29.81 11.94
C GLY A 155 4.62 -29.69 11.23
N GLU A 156 4.63 -29.60 9.89
CA GLU A 156 5.86 -29.48 9.10
C GLU A 156 6.15 -28.01 8.78
N TRP A 157 7.40 -27.60 8.98
CA TRP A 157 7.85 -26.27 8.62
C TRP A 157 8.22 -26.20 7.13
N PHE A 158 7.77 -25.17 6.42
CA PHE A 158 8.07 -24.95 5.01
C PHE A 158 8.15 -23.45 4.69
N GLY A 159 8.86 -23.09 3.62
CA GLY A 159 8.89 -21.72 3.10
C GLY A 159 7.66 -21.46 2.21
N ASN A 160 7.04 -20.29 2.35
CA ASN A 160 5.95 -19.85 1.48
C ASN A 160 5.95 -18.33 1.32
N GLY A 161 5.31 -17.84 0.27
CA GLY A 161 5.24 -16.41 -0.05
C GLY A 161 3.82 -15.95 -0.34
N GLY A 162 3.71 -14.95 -1.21
CA GLY A 162 2.45 -14.37 -1.65
C GLY A 162 2.03 -13.14 -0.86
N THR A 163 1.31 -12.25 -1.53
CA THR A 163 0.64 -11.10 -0.90
C THR A 163 -0.38 -11.55 0.16
N SER A 164 -0.82 -12.81 0.08
CA SER A 164 -1.61 -13.50 1.09
C SER A 164 -0.97 -13.53 2.48
N LEU A 165 0.36 -13.46 2.59
CA LEU A 165 1.12 -13.35 3.84
C LEU A 165 1.47 -11.91 4.20
N ALA A 166 1.60 -11.02 3.21
CA ALA A 166 1.80 -9.58 3.41
C ALA A 166 0.58 -8.90 4.07
N ALA A 167 -0.64 -9.22 3.63
CA ALA A 167 -1.87 -8.64 4.18
C ALA A 167 -2.06 -8.90 5.71
N PRO A 168 -1.93 -10.14 6.23
CA PRO A 168 -2.05 -10.38 7.66
C PRO A 168 -0.89 -9.81 8.47
N LEU A 169 0.31 -9.68 7.89
CA LEU A 169 1.43 -8.97 8.53
C LEU A 169 1.03 -7.53 8.86
N TYR A 170 0.50 -6.79 7.88
CA TYR A 170 0.03 -5.42 8.14
C TYR A 170 -1.20 -5.37 9.02
N ALA A 171 -2.15 -6.30 8.89
CA ALA A 171 -3.29 -6.34 9.80
C ALA A 171 -2.86 -6.47 11.28
N GLY A 172 -1.82 -7.27 11.56
CA GLY A 172 -1.22 -7.38 12.89
C GLY A 172 -0.51 -6.11 13.33
N ALA A 173 0.38 -5.57 12.48
CA ALA A 173 1.15 -4.37 12.79
C ALA A 173 0.26 -3.15 13.05
N PHE A 174 -0.74 -2.91 12.20
CA PHE A 174 -1.67 -1.79 12.36
C PHE A 174 -2.63 -2.00 13.54
N ALA A 175 -2.95 -3.24 13.93
CA ALA A 175 -3.65 -3.48 15.18
C ALA A 175 -2.83 -2.99 16.38
N SER A 176 -1.50 -3.19 16.38
CA SER A 176 -0.61 -2.63 17.40
C SER A 176 -0.59 -1.11 17.41
N ILE A 177 -0.58 -0.46 16.22
CA ILE A 177 -0.71 1.00 16.12
C ILE A 177 -2.01 1.49 16.78
N ARG A 178 -3.14 0.84 16.50
CA ARG A 178 -4.43 1.21 17.12
C ARG A 178 -4.40 1.05 18.63
N SER A 179 -3.83 -0.06 19.13
CA SER A 179 -3.68 -0.27 20.57
C SER A 179 -2.81 0.81 21.20
N MET A 180 -1.75 1.24 20.54
CA MET A 180 -0.88 2.32 21.00
C MET A 180 -1.62 3.66 21.08
N LEU A 181 -2.38 4.04 20.03
CA LEU A 181 -3.19 5.27 20.02
C LEU A 181 -4.24 5.24 21.14
N ALA A 182 -4.96 4.12 21.29
CA ALA A 182 -5.97 3.95 22.32
C ALA A 182 -5.37 4.03 23.74
N ALA A 183 -4.18 3.46 23.97
CA ALA A 183 -3.48 3.56 25.25
C ALA A 183 -3.09 5.00 25.62
N GLN A 184 -2.98 5.88 24.63
CA GLN A 184 -2.74 7.32 24.81
C GLN A 184 -4.03 8.16 24.84
N GLY A 185 -5.20 7.51 24.77
CA GLY A 185 -6.49 8.20 24.69
C GLY A 185 -6.73 8.92 23.35
N LEU A 186 -5.99 8.54 22.31
CA LEU A 186 -6.10 9.11 20.97
C LEU A 186 -7.00 8.23 20.10
N ASN A 187 -7.75 8.88 19.22
CA ASN A 187 -8.57 8.17 18.24
C ASN A 187 -7.73 7.84 17.01
N PRO A 188 -7.73 6.58 16.54
CA PRO A 188 -7.13 6.25 15.25
C PRO A 188 -7.91 6.91 14.11
N PRO A 189 -7.26 7.19 12.96
CA PRO A 189 -7.98 7.64 11.78
C PRO A 189 -9.06 6.63 11.41
N LEU A 190 -10.25 7.12 11.05
CA LEU A 190 -11.37 6.27 10.67
C LEU A 190 -11.01 5.50 9.39
N VAL A 191 -10.69 6.25 8.32
CA VAL A 191 -10.25 5.71 7.03
C VAL A 191 -8.73 5.70 6.99
N LEU A 192 -8.14 4.51 6.86
CA LEU A 192 -6.68 4.34 6.91
C LEU A 192 -5.99 4.92 5.67
N ASN A 193 -6.54 4.69 4.47
CA ASN A 193 -5.93 5.16 3.23
C ASN A 193 -5.76 6.69 3.25
N ASP A 194 -6.76 7.45 3.69
CA ASP A 194 -6.64 8.90 3.87
C ASP A 194 -5.40 9.29 4.69
N ALA A 195 -5.14 8.58 5.79
CA ALA A 195 -3.99 8.87 6.65
C ALA A 195 -2.64 8.46 6.01
N LEU A 196 -2.62 7.34 5.27
CA LEU A 196 -1.41 6.90 4.54
C LEU A 196 -1.03 7.92 3.47
N TYR A 197 -1.98 8.30 2.62
CA TYR A 197 -1.70 9.25 1.53
C TYR A 197 -1.51 10.69 2.03
N ALA A 198 -2.18 11.12 3.10
CA ALA A 198 -1.87 12.39 3.75
C ALA A 198 -0.45 12.42 4.33
N THR A 199 0.05 11.28 4.80
CA THR A 199 1.45 11.15 5.23
C THR A 199 2.39 11.22 4.02
N ALA A 200 2.03 10.57 2.92
CA ALA A 200 2.82 10.54 1.68
C ALA A 200 2.86 11.88 0.94
N ALA A 201 1.85 12.74 1.11
CA ALA A 201 1.78 14.05 0.46
C ALA A 201 2.89 15.03 0.89
N ASP A 202 3.52 14.80 2.06
CA ASP A 202 4.70 15.54 2.49
C ASP A 202 5.96 14.72 2.17
N PRO A 203 6.89 15.22 1.31
CA PRO A 203 8.05 14.44 0.90
C PRO A 203 8.99 13.99 2.04
N ALA A 204 9.09 14.78 3.11
CA ALA A 204 9.94 14.44 4.25
C ALA A 204 9.28 13.34 5.10
N ARG A 205 7.96 13.40 5.28
CA ARG A 205 7.20 12.34 5.94
C ARG A 205 7.13 11.08 5.09
N TYR A 206 7.02 11.20 3.77
CA TYR A 206 7.08 10.06 2.86
C TYR A 206 8.41 9.32 3.02
N ALA A 207 9.53 10.01 2.83
CA ALA A 207 10.87 9.45 3.00
C ALA A 207 11.16 8.94 4.42
N ALA A 208 10.37 9.38 5.43
CA ALA A 208 10.45 8.93 6.81
C ALA A 208 9.57 7.69 7.10
N ALA A 209 8.39 7.58 6.51
CA ALA A 209 7.39 6.58 6.85
C ALA A 209 7.35 5.39 5.89
N PHE A 210 7.90 5.54 4.68
CA PHE A 210 7.91 4.51 3.66
C PHE A 210 9.32 4.23 3.18
N ASP A 211 9.68 2.96 3.10
CA ASP A 211 10.80 2.49 2.31
C ASP A 211 10.31 2.36 0.86
N ASP A 212 10.71 3.33 0.03
CA ASP A 212 10.33 3.42 -1.38
C ASP A 212 10.94 2.25 -2.16
N VAL A 213 10.10 1.58 -2.94
CA VAL A 213 10.49 0.39 -3.73
C VAL A 213 10.49 0.81 -5.18
N ASP A 214 11.61 1.38 -5.64
CA ASP A 214 11.74 2.01 -6.95
C ASP A 214 12.44 1.13 -8.00
N VAL A 215 12.69 -0.13 -7.67
CA VAL A 215 13.36 -1.12 -8.53
C VAL A 215 12.50 -2.36 -8.77
N GLY A 216 12.40 -2.74 -10.04
CA GLY A 216 11.76 -3.96 -10.51
C GLY A 216 10.47 -3.68 -11.26
N ASN A 217 9.71 -4.74 -11.52
CA ASN A 217 8.41 -4.69 -12.17
C ASN A 217 7.59 -5.91 -11.73
N ASN A 218 6.27 -5.90 -11.94
CA ASN A 218 5.39 -7.04 -11.67
C ASN A 218 4.78 -7.68 -12.93
N ARG A 219 5.42 -7.51 -14.08
CA ARG A 219 4.90 -7.96 -15.37
C ARG A 219 5.04 -9.47 -15.51
N ILE A 220 3.93 -10.14 -15.83
CA ILE A 220 3.90 -11.58 -16.15
C ILE A 220 3.57 -11.87 -17.62
N TYR A 221 2.99 -10.89 -18.34
CA TYR A 221 2.65 -11.02 -19.76
C TYR A 221 3.26 -9.89 -20.57
N PRO A 222 3.94 -10.16 -21.69
CA PRO A 222 4.44 -9.11 -22.59
C PRO A 222 3.34 -8.22 -23.17
N SER A 223 2.10 -8.73 -23.26
CA SER A 223 0.95 -8.01 -23.78
C SER A 223 0.32 -7.02 -22.80
N VAL A 224 0.72 -7.06 -21.52
CA VAL A 224 0.19 -6.17 -20.48
C VAL A 224 1.26 -5.15 -20.15
N ASP A 225 1.01 -3.90 -20.50
CA ASP A 225 1.96 -2.82 -20.32
C ASP A 225 1.84 -2.19 -18.93
N CYS A 226 2.19 -2.98 -17.92
CA CYS A 226 2.26 -2.59 -16.50
C CYS A 226 3.01 -3.69 -15.71
N CYS A 227 3.54 -3.45 -14.53
CA CYS A 227 3.85 -2.15 -13.94
C CYS A 227 5.34 -2.14 -13.56
N ASP A 228 6.06 -1.09 -13.96
CA ASP A 228 7.43 -0.86 -13.55
C ASP A 228 7.44 0.01 -12.29
N ALA A 229 8.37 -0.29 -11.37
CA ALA A 229 8.58 0.53 -10.18
C ALA A 229 9.29 1.85 -10.52
N GLY A 230 9.12 2.84 -9.66
CA GLY A 230 9.80 4.13 -9.77
C GLY A 230 9.66 4.96 -8.51
N THR A 231 10.38 6.07 -8.45
CA THR A 231 10.40 6.93 -7.25
C THR A 231 9.00 7.41 -6.85
N GLY A 232 8.67 7.22 -5.58
CA GLY A 232 7.39 7.61 -4.99
C GLY A 232 6.32 6.53 -5.16
N TYR A 233 5.06 6.96 -5.24
CA TYR A 233 3.98 6.02 -5.53
C TYR A 233 4.11 5.46 -6.95
N ASP A 234 4.10 4.13 -7.08
CA ASP A 234 3.99 3.43 -8.34
C ASP A 234 2.91 2.33 -8.31
N LEU A 235 2.58 1.76 -9.48
CA LEU A 235 1.54 0.73 -9.61
C LEU A 235 2.05 -0.69 -9.36
N ALA A 236 3.33 -0.89 -9.05
CA ALA A 236 3.91 -2.20 -8.74
C ALA A 236 4.02 -2.43 -7.22
N SER A 237 4.34 -1.37 -6.47
CA SER A 237 4.67 -1.34 -5.05
C SER A 237 3.78 -0.44 -4.21
N GLY A 238 3.01 0.47 -4.83
CA GLY A 238 2.23 1.47 -4.13
C GLY A 238 3.12 2.52 -3.48
N LEU A 239 2.85 2.88 -2.23
CA LEU A 239 3.71 3.78 -1.45
C LEU A 239 5.03 3.15 -1.00
N GLY A 240 5.24 1.84 -1.22
CA GLY A 240 6.39 1.08 -0.73
C GLY A 240 6.10 0.31 0.55
N GLU A 241 7.15 -0.07 1.29
CA GLU A 241 7.03 -0.74 2.60
C GLU A 241 6.86 0.26 3.73
N VAL A 242 5.93 -0.01 4.65
CA VAL A 242 5.63 0.92 5.75
C VAL A 242 6.59 0.70 6.91
N ARG A 243 7.30 1.76 7.32
CA ARG A 243 8.04 1.82 8.57
C ARG A 243 7.07 2.03 9.74
N ILE A 244 6.59 0.91 10.29
CA ILE A 244 5.48 0.85 11.25
C ILE A 244 5.69 1.75 12.47
N ASP A 245 6.88 1.79 13.04
CA ASP A 245 7.21 2.62 14.20
C ASP A 245 7.16 4.12 13.87
N VAL A 246 7.66 4.51 12.69
CA VAL A 246 7.63 5.90 12.22
C VAL A 246 6.20 6.33 11.91
N LEU A 247 5.44 5.53 11.15
CA LEU A 247 4.04 5.81 10.86
C LEU A 247 3.22 5.92 12.15
N ALA A 248 3.45 5.03 13.11
CA ALA A 248 2.80 5.09 14.42
C ALA A 248 3.03 6.44 15.12
N GLY A 249 4.27 6.94 15.11
CA GLY A 249 4.62 8.26 15.66
C GLY A 249 3.91 9.42 14.94
N LEU A 250 3.88 9.38 13.60
CA LEU A 250 3.21 10.40 12.79
C LEU A 250 1.68 10.40 13.00
N LEU A 251 1.07 9.23 13.19
CA LEU A 251 -0.35 9.12 13.52
C LEU A 251 -0.65 9.63 14.93
N VAL A 252 0.26 9.44 15.89
CA VAL A 252 0.15 10.05 17.23
C VAL A 252 0.19 11.57 17.12
N GLU A 253 1.16 12.13 16.38
CA GLU A 253 1.27 13.57 16.14
C GLU A 253 0.00 14.14 15.52
N ALA A 254 -0.52 13.50 14.47
CA ALA A 254 -1.73 13.93 13.77
C ALA A 254 -3.00 13.83 14.63
N ALA A 255 -3.05 12.89 15.58
CA ALA A 255 -4.20 12.70 16.46
C ALA A 255 -4.21 13.63 17.70
N GLN A 256 -3.11 14.33 17.98
CA GLN A 256 -3.07 15.29 19.08
C GLN A 256 -4.03 16.46 18.81
N PRO A 257 -4.73 16.98 19.84
CA PRO A 257 -5.48 18.22 19.70
C PRO A 257 -4.53 19.33 19.25
N THR A 258 -4.89 20.06 18.20
CA THR A 258 -4.15 21.26 17.81
C THR A 258 -4.11 22.20 19.01
N GLN A 259 -2.93 22.38 19.61
CA GLN A 259 -2.73 23.40 20.63
C GLN A 259 -3.13 24.74 20.01
N PRO A 260 -3.93 25.59 20.70
CA PRO A 260 -4.16 26.94 20.23
C PRO A 260 -2.79 27.60 20.03
N THR A 261 -2.47 27.98 18.80
CA THR A 261 -1.30 28.79 18.54
C THR A 261 -1.50 30.07 19.35
N THR A 262 -0.76 30.20 20.45
CA THR A 262 -0.75 31.45 21.20
C THR A 262 -0.21 32.49 20.23
N PRO A 263 -0.97 33.54 19.86
CA PRO A 263 -0.46 34.56 18.97
C PRO A 263 0.86 35.04 19.54
N SER A 264 1.93 34.97 18.76
CA SER A 264 3.21 35.53 19.16
C SER A 264 2.95 37.01 19.46
N THR A 265 2.94 37.38 20.73
CA THR A 265 2.90 38.78 21.13
C THR A 265 4.22 39.35 20.69
N VAL A 266 4.24 39.89 19.48
CA VAL A 266 5.29 40.81 19.04
C VAL A 266 5.30 41.90 20.09
N ALA A 267 6.35 41.90 20.93
CA ALA A 267 6.57 42.97 21.88
C ALA A 267 6.54 44.29 21.08
N PRO A 268 5.77 45.31 21.51
CA PRO A 268 5.72 46.56 20.79
C PRO A 268 7.14 47.10 20.65
N ALA A 269 7.50 47.45 19.41
CA ALA A 269 8.80 48.04 19.12
C ALA A 269 9.03 49.22 20.06
N ALA A 270 10.19 49.22 20.74
CA ALA A 270 10.57 50.32 21.61
C ALA A 270 10.55 51.63 20.80
N VAL A 271 9.71 52.57 21.23
CA VAL A 271 9.66 53.91 20.66
C VAL A 271 10.99 54.60 20.97
N VAL A 272 11.88 54.65 19.98
CA VAL A 272 13.10 55.45 20.07
C VAL A 272 12.68 56.91 20.05
N THR A 273 12.82 57.59 21.18
CA THR A 273 12.59 59.03 21.29
C THR A 273 13.84 59.75 20.79
N PRO A 274 13.78 60.60 19.75
CA PRO A 274 14.96 61.32 19.29
C PRO A 274 15.34 62.40 20.30
N THR A 275 16.56 62.29 20.87
CA THR A 275 17.19 63.37 21.62
C THR A 275 17.72 64.41 20.64
N PHE A 276 17.06 65.57 20.57
CA PHE A 276 17.64 66.78 19.98
C PHE A 276 18.59 67.42 21.00
N THR A 277 19.89 67.38 20.71
CA THR A 277 20.88 68.30 21.30
C THR A 277 20.92 69.56 20.44
N GLY A 278 20.79 70.72 21.08
CA GLY A 278 20.82 72.04 20.43
C GLY A 278 22.21 72.48 19.97
#